data_AF-A0A1S8T3X7-F1
#
_entry.id   AF-A0A1S8T3X7-F1
#
_cell.length_a   1.000
_cell.length_b   1.000
_cell.length_c   1.000
_cell.angle_alpha   90.00
_cell.angle_beta   90.00
_cell.angle_gamma   90.00
#
_symmetry.space_group_name_H-M   'P 1'
#
loop_
_entity.id
_entity.type
_entity.pdbx_description
1 polymer ?
#
loop_
_entity_poly.entity_id
_entity_poly.type
_entity_poly.pdbx_seq_one_letter_code
_entity_poly.pdbx_strand_id
1 'polypeptide(L)'
;MSVATTSKHLTHEERKARQEQENKLKGKADKLKPPTYLNSHQKKIFKYIVSELESSGILGNLDIYILTTARIEEKTKFEKIDYHAYKCQPRNVIFRSFKNVVF
;
A
#
# COMPACT_ATOMS: atom_id res chain seq x y z
N MET A 1 -12.56 15.43 -11.40
CA MET A 1 -13.02 14.69 -12.59
C MET A 1 -11.88 14.71 -13.59
N SER A 2 -11.44 13.54 -14.08
CA SER A 2 -10.37 13.45 -15.07
C SER A 2 -10.84 13.97 -16.42
N VAL A 3 -9.92 14.49 -17.25
CA VAL A 3 -10.17 14.87 -18.65
C VAL A 3 -10.82 13.72 -19.45
N ALA A 4 -10.51 12.47 -19.12
CA ALA A 4 -11.08 11.29 -19.79
C ALA A 4 -12.55 11.03 -19.43
N THR A 5 -13.01 11.46 -18.24
CA THR A 5 -14.35 11.12 -17.71
C THR A 5 -15.29 12.30 -17.56
N THR A 6 -14.84 13.51 -17.89
CA THR A 6 -15.66 14.73 -17.81
C THR A 6 -16.63 14.84 -19.00
N SER A 7 -17.90 15.13 -18.73
CA SER A 7 -18.93 15.39 -19.74
C SER A 7 -18.92 16.82 -20.28
N LYS A 8 -18.00 17.67 -19.79
CA LYS A 8 -17.86 19.06 -20.26
C LYS A 8 -17.29 19.10 -21.67
N HIS A 9 -17.85 19.98 -22.50
CA HIS A 9 -17.29 20.29 -23.82
C HIS A 9 -16.07 21.20 -23.63
N LEU A 10 -14.88 20.63 -23.79
CA LEU A 10 -13.61 21.34 -23.67
C LEU A 10 -13.04 21.61 -25.07
N THR A 11 -12.46 22.78 -25.26
CA THR A 11 -11.66 23.04 -26.45
C THR A 11 -10.41 22.17 -26.45
N HIS A 12 -9.81 21.95 -27.62
CA HIS A 12 -8.63 21.10 -27.75
C HIS A 12 -7.44 21.60 -26.89
N GLU A 13 -7.29 22.92 -26.78
CA GLU A 13 -6.23 23.55 -25.97
C GLU A 13 -6.45 23.34 -24.47
N GLU A 14 -7.68 23.56 -23.97
CA GLU A 14 -8.02 23.32 -22.57
C GLU A 14 -7.86 21.85 -22.17
N ARG A 15 -8.19 20.94 -23.10
CA ARG A 15 -8.07 19.50 -22.89
C ARG A 15 -6.59 19.10 -22.73
N LYS A 16 -5.71 19.64 -23.58
CA LYS A 16 -4.26 19.44 -23.48
C LYS A 16 -3.70 20.01 -22.18
N ALA A 17 -4.03 21.25 -21.84
CA ALA A 17 -3.55 21.90 -20.63
C ALA A 17 -3.91 21.10 -19.36
N ARG A 18 -5.15 20.59 -19.28
CA ARG A 18 -5.58 19.74 -18.16
C ARG A 18 -4.89 18.39 -18.15
N GLN A 19 -4.70 17.75 -19.32
CA GLN A 19 -4.01 16.46 -19.40
C GLN A 19 -2.55 16.57 -18.93
N GLU A 20 -1.87 17.65 -19.31
CA GLU A 20 -0.51 17.95 -18.83
C GLU A 20 -0.47 18.20 -17.32
N GLN A 21 -1.46 18.92 -16.78
CA GLN A 21 -1.58 19.11 -15.34
C GLN A 21 -1.83 17.79 -14.61
N GLU A 22 -2.72 16.93 -15.11
CA GLU A 22 -2.96 15.59 -14.54
C GLU A 22 -1.68 14.74 -14.55
N ASN A 23 -0.94 14.74 -15.65
CA ASN A 23 0.33 14.01 -15.76
C ASN A 23 1.41 14.56 -14.81
N LYS A 24 1.48 15.89 -14.63
CA LYS A 24 2.39 16.52 -13.66
C LYS A 24 2.02 16.17 -12.22
N LEU A 25 0.73 16.18 -11.88
CA LEU A 25 0.23 15.86 -10.54
C LEU A 25 0.49 14.39 -10.17
N LYS A 26 0.34 13.48 -11.13
CA LYS A 26 0.64 12.05 -10.96
C LYS A 26 2.11 11.80 -10.67
N GLY A 27 3.00 12.61 -11.25
CA GLY A 27 4.43 12.52 -11.02
C GLY A 27 5.08 11.31 -11.70
N LYS A 28 6.36 11.07 -11.37
CA LYS A 28 7.13 9.95 -11.94
C LYS A 28 6.89 8.66 -11.15
N ALA A 29 7.09 7.51 -11.82
CA ALA A 29 6.94 6.17 -11.25
C ALA A 29 8.27 5.37 -11.20
N ASP A 30 9.40 6.02 -11.47
CA ASP A 30 10.68 5.35 -11.68
C ASP A 30 11.26 4.69 -10.40
N LYS A 31 10.74 5.02 -9.21
CA LYS A 31 11.29 4.58 -7.92
C LYS A 31 10.43 3.56 -7.19
N LEU A 32 9.47 2.90 -7.85
CA LEU A 32 8.57 1.91 -7.26
C LEU A 32 9.30 0.63 -6.80
N LYS A 33 10.03 0.73 -5.69
CA LYS A 33 10.76 -0.37 -5.05
C LYS A 33 10.38 -0.46 -3.57
N PRO A 34 10.23 -1.68 -3.02
CA PRO A 34 9.94 -1.84 -1.61
C PRO A 34 11.12 -1.36 -0.75
N PRO A 35 10.88 -0.56 0.30
CA PRO A 35 11.92 -0.15 1.23
C PRO A 35 12.60 -1.33 1.93
N THR A 36 13.84 -1.12 2.34
CA THR A 36 14.69 -2.14 2.96
C THR A 36 14.16 -2.61 4.31
N TYR A 37 13.56 -1.71 5.09
CA TYR A 37 13.03 -1.96 6.44
C TYR A 37 11.76 -2.84 6.48
N LEU A 38 11.16 -3.18 5.33
CA LEU A 38 10.00 -4.07 5.27
C LEU A 38 10.39 -5.55 5.49
N ASN A 39 9.53 -6.30 6.18
CA ASN A 39 9.65 -7.75 6.32
C ASN A 39 9.43 -8.45 4.97
N SER A 40 9.93 -9.69 4.82
CA SER A 40 9.80 -10.51 3.60
C SER A 40 8.35 -10.65 3.13
N HIS A 41 7.41 -10.93 4.04
CA HIS A 41 5.98 -11.02 3.71
C HIS A 41 5.41 -9.68 3.24
N GLN A 42 5.81 -8.56 3.85
CA GLN A 42 5.38 -7.22 3.44
C GLN A 42 5.93 -6.84 2.07
N LYS A 43 7.18 -7.23 1.77
CA LYS A 43 7.80 -7.05 0.45
C LYS A 43 7.07 -7.84 -0.64
N LYS A 44 6.58 -9.05 -0.34
CA LYS A 44 5.78 -9.86 -1.30
C LYS A 44 4.48 -9.14 -1.67
N ILE A 45 3.73 -8.68 -0.67
CA ILE A 45 2.46 -7.96 -0.91
C ILE A 45 2.68 -6.62 -1.61
N PHE A 46 3.73 -5.87 -1.23
CA PHE A 46 4.10 -4.64 -1.92
C PHE A 46 4.34 -4.90 -3.42
N LYS A 47 5.14 -5.93 -3.75
CA LYS A 47 5.42 -6.30 -5.13
C LYS A 47 4.17 -6.76 -5.89
N TYR A 48 3.30 -7.53 -5.23
CA TYR A 48 2.03 -7.97 -5.82
C TYR A 48 1.13 -6.77 -6.18
N ILE A 49 0.95 -5.82 -5.25
CA ILE A 49 0.14 -4.62 -5.52
C ILE A 49 0.74 -3.80 -6.67
N VAL A 50 2.07 -3.63 -6.67
CA VAL A 50 2.76 -2.91 -7.75
C VAL A 50 2.56 -3.61 -9.09
N SER A 51 2.66 -4.95 -9.16
CA SER A 51 2.47 -5.68 -10.42
C SER A 51 1.04 -5.62 -10.95
N GLU A 52 0.03 -5.72 -10.07
CA GLU A 52 -1.38 -5.63 -10.47
C GLU A 52 -1.72 -4.22 -11.01
N LEU A 53 -1.15 -3.19 -10.39
CA LEU A 53 -1.43 -1.79 -10.74
C LEU A 53 -0.49 -1.22 -11.79
N GLU A 54 0.56 -1.94 -12.20
CA GLU A 54 1.53 -1.50 -13.22
C GLU A 54 0.83 -1.21 -14.55
N SER A 55 -0.10 -2.09 -14.96
CA SER A 55 -0.89 -1.95 -16.19
C SER A 55 -1.77 -0.69 -16.22
N SER A 56 -2.30 -0.29 -15.07
CA SER A 56 -3.13 0.91 -14.93
C SER A 56 -2.29 2.19 -14.98
N GLY A 57 -0.98 2.06 -14.74
CA GLY A 57 -0.02 3.14 -14.64
C GLY A 57 -0.34 4.15 -13.55
N ILE A 58 -1.33 3.93 -12.67
CA ILE A 58 -1.82 4.95 -11.72
C ILE A 58 -0.80 5.30 -10.64
N LEU A 59 0.12 4.38 -10.36
CA LEU A 59 1.07 4.50 -9.27
C LEU A 59 2.15 5.57 -9.55
N GLY A 60 2.40 6.40 -8.56
CA GLY A 60 3.50 7.36 -8.51
C GLY A 60 4.46 7.07 -7.37
N ASN A 61 5.60 7.78 -7.37
CA ASN A 61 6.61 7.63 -6.32
C ASN A 61 6.08 7.92 -4.90
N LEU A 62 5.02 8.73 -4.77
CA LEU A 62 4.40 9.04 -3.47
C LEU A 62 3.66 7.83 -2.88
N ASP A 63 3.10 6.96 -3.73
CA ASP A 63 2.31 5.80 -3.28
C ASP A 63 3.16 4.78 -2.52
N ILE A 64 4.48 4.82 -2.69
CA ILE A 64 5.43 4.03 -1.89
C ILE A 64 5.20 4.32 -0.39
N TYR A 65 5.00 5.59 -0.01
CA TYR A 65 4.77 5.96 1.38
C TYR A 65 3.44 5.43 1.92
N ILE A 66 2.38 5.48 1.12
CA ILE A 66 1.04 5.03 1.51
C ILE A 66 1.02 3.51 1.65
N LEU A 67 1.54 2.80 0.65
CA LEU A 67 1.61 1.33 0.63
C LEU A 67 2.49 0.79 1.77
N THR A 68 3.55 1.50 2.12
CA THR A 68 4.43 1.09 3.22
C THR A 68 3.80 1.35 4.58
N THR A 69 3.19 2.52 4.77
CA THR A 69 2.53 2.88 6.04
C THR A 69 1.35 1.96 6.35
N ALA A 70 0.45 1.72 5.37
CA ALA A 70 -0.71 0.85 5.55
C ALA A 70 -0.31 -0.57 5.99
N ARG A 71 0.83 -1.06 5.46
CA ARG A 71 1.34 -2.39 5.76
C ARG A 71 2.07 -2.48 7.12
N ILE A 72 2.63 -1.37 7.61
CA ILE A 72 3.28 -1.30 8.94
C ILE A 72 2.23 -1.32 10.05
N GLU A 73 1.10 -0.61 9.86
CA GLU A 73 0.04 -0.53 10.86
C GLU A 73 -0.54 -1.90 11.25
N GLU A 74 -0.69 -2.81 10.28
CA GLU A 74 -1.16 -4.18 10.50
C GLU A 74 -0.30 -4.92 11.54
N LYS A 75 1.03 -4.79 11.44
CA LYS A 75 1.95 -5.42 12.39
C LYS A 75 1.78 -4.86 13.80
N THR A 76 1.65 -3.53 13.92
CA THR A 76 1.52 -2.88 15.24
C THR A 76 0.17 -3.18 15.92
N LYS A 77 -0.89 -3.44 15.15
CA LYS A 77 -2.19 -3.82 15.70
C LYS A 77 -2.17 -5.25 16.22
N PHE A 78 -1.60 -6.19 15.48
CA PHE A 78 -1.48 -7.59 15.92
C PHE A 78 -0.59 -7.73 17.18
N GLU A 79 0.58 -7.09 17.23
CA GLU A 79 1.46 -7.16 18.42
C GLU A 79 0.80 -6.56 19.68
N LYS A 80 -0.02 -5.51 19.53
CA LYS A 80 -0.76 -4.91 20.65
C LYS A 80 -1.92 -5.79 21.13
N ILE A 81 -2.59 -6.49 20.21
CA ILE A 81 -3.67 -7.44 20.55
C ILE A 81 -3.08 -8.64 21.29
N ASP A 82 -1.95 -9.18 20.85
CA ASP A 82 -1.27 -10.29 21.53
C ASP A 82 -0.80 -9.87 22.94
N TYR A 83 -0.25 -8.66 23.10
CA TYR A 83 0.17 -8.15 24.41
C TYR A 83 -1.02 -7.97 25.38
N HIS A 84 -2.14 -7.42 24.89
CA HIS A 84 -3.35 -7.30 25.71
C HIS A 84 -3.98 -8.66 26.03
N ALA A 85 -4.02 -9.59 25.07
CA ALA A 85 -4.51 -10.95 25.28
C ALA A 85 -3.65 -11.70 26.31
N TYR A 86 -2.32 -11.58 26.22
CA TYR A 86 -1.39 -12.19 27.19
C TYR A 86 -1.56 -11.63 28.60
N LYS A 87 -1.85 -10.32 28.73
CA LYS A 87 -2.08 -9.67 30.02
C LYS A 87 -3.47 -9.96 30.61
N CYS A 88 -4.43 -10.36 29.79
CA CYS A 88 -5.78 -10.76 30.21
C CYS A 88 -5.93 -12.26 30.51
N GLN A 89 -4.92 -13.09 30.23
CA GLN A 89 -4.96 -14.51 30.59
C GLN A 89 -4.63 -14.72 32.08
N PRO A 90 -5.47 -15.43 32.84
CA PRO A 90 -5.11 -15.82 34.20
C PRO A 90 -3.88 -16.73 34.17
N ARG A 91 -2.98 -16.54 35.14
CA ARG A 91 -1.60 -17.05 35.23
C ARG A 91 -1.38 -18.58 35.13
N ASN A 92 -2.38 -19.39 34.84
CA ASN A 92 -2.30 -20.84 34.84
C ASN A 92 -2.96 -21.47 33.61
N VAL A 93 -2.30 -21.44 32.45
CA VAL A 93 -2.49 -22.49 31.44
C VAL A 93 -1.23 -22.68 30.62
N ILE A 94 -0.77 -23.93 30.59
CA ILE A 94 0.42 -24.43 29.90
C ILE A 94 0.27 -24.18 28.40
N PHE A 95 1.05 -23.23 27.84
CA PHE A 95 1.07 -22.99 26.39
C PHE A 95 1.74 -24.17 25.67
N ARG A 96 0.90 -25.08 25.16
CA ARG A 96 1.31 -26.05 24.15
C ARG A 96 1.55 -25.32 22.83
N SER A 97 2.78 -25.48 22.35
CA SER A 97 3.38 -24.95 21.12
C SER A 97 2.41 -24.80 19.93
N PHE A 98 2.26 -23.57 19.44
CA PHE A 98 1.87 -23.28 18.06
C PHE A 98 2.97 -22.46 17.37
N LYS A 99 4.16 -23.06 17.28
CA LYS A 99 5.04 -22.81 16.13
C LYS A 99 4.89 -24.02 15.23
N ASN A 100 4.07 -23.91 14.18
CA ASN A 100 4.14 -24.65 12.92
C ASN A 100 2.80 -24.55 12.19
N VAL A 101 2.61 -23.52 11.36
CA VAL A 101 1.99 -23.68 10.03
C VAL A 101 2.59 -22.58 9.15
N VAL A 102 3.62 -22.96 8.41
CA VAL A 102 4.00 -22.33 7.15
C VAL A 102 3.21 -23.07 6.08
N PHE A 103 2.31 -22.37 5.39
CA PHE A 103 1.92 -22.66 4.00
C PHE A 103 1.66 -21.33 3.32
#